data_AF-A0A3D3HGD4-F1
#
_entry.id   AF-A0A3D3HGD4-F1
#
_cell.length_a   1.000
_cell.length_b   1.000
_cell.length_c   1.000
_cell.angle_alpha   90.00
_cell.angle_beta   90.00
_cell.angle_gamma   90.00
#
_symmetry.space_group_name_H-M   'P 1'
#
loop_
_entity.id
_entity.type
_entity.pdbx_description
1 polymer ?
#
loop_
_entity_poly.entity_id
_entity_poly.type
_entity_poly.pdbx_seq_one_letter_code
_entity_poly.pdbx_strand_id
1 'polypeptide(L)'
;MKSSALKHIRTVFAVLVLLLFTFLFIDFRGVLGDKAFGPILYLQFVPSFLKFAIAGVVASTGFIAVLVLTVLTGRTYCSFLCPLGIMQDGISRIGGLFKRRFRKYGYKKPYTILRYFILVMTAGILALGGVYVLTILDPYSTFGRFITYFAQPVALVINNLLASVLGKFDIYSVYRVDIKPYELAAYIVPAAFLSLVGILSFRYGRLYCNTVCPVGTLLGLLSKVSLFRIRFDEEKCTRCGRCAMACKSSCIDFLNKKVDLSRCVNCFNCIDACKENGMSYGLVRLKQKSEDDAGTDASRRGFIAGSIALIAGGSQLLRAQGTTPSPTKDSTVKEDRLYPVSPPGSAGISIFTSRCTACTLCVNACPTNVLQPSVSEYGFAGIMQPRMDFHSGFCNYDCTRCTDVCPTGAIMPLMIEAKKLTQIGKAVFNKENCIVHTEKTACGACSEHCPTKACHMVPYEGNLLIPEVKDEICIGCGACEYACPTRPYRAIFVDGNPLHEAASKPETEELQAVPSEFPF
;
A
#
# COMPACT_ATOMS: atom_id res chain seq x y z
N MET A 1 -23.19 -2.30 -32.10
CA MET A 1 -21.93 -1.49 -32.01
C MET A 1 -20.82 -2.23 -32.74
N LYS A 2 -20.05 -1.57 -33.61
CA LYS A 2 -18.89 -2.18 -34.29
C LYS A 2 -17.92 -2.76 -33.24
N SER A 3 -17.47 -3.98 -33.48
CA SER A 3 -16.65 -4.83 -32.59
C SER A 3 -15.43 -4.11 -31.97
N SER A 4 -14.82 -3.16 -32.68
CA SER A 4 -13.62 -2.46 -32.23
C SER A 4 -13.85 -1.33 -31.21
N ALA A 5 -15.06 -0.74 -31.16
CA ALA A 5 -15.33 0.43 -30.30
C ALA A 5 -15.29 0.09 -28.80
N LEU A 6 -15.86 -1.05 -28.40
CA LEU A 6 -15.91 -1.49 -26.99
C LEU A 6 -14.50 -1.69 -26.41
N LYS A 7 -13.60 -2.29 -27.19
CA LYS A 7 -12.21 -2.49 -26.80
C LYS A 7 -11.46 -1.15 -26.68
N HIS A 8 -11.68 -0.22 -27.61
CA HIS A 8 -11.04 1.10 -27.58
C HIS A 8 -11.50 1.92 -26.37
N ILE A 9 -12.81 2.05 -26.15
CA ILE A 9 -13.39 2.75 -24.98
C ILE A 9 -12.83 2.19 -23.68
N ARG A 10 -12.84 0.86 -23.52
CA ARG A 10 -12.24 0.20 -22.36
C ARG A 10 -10.77 0.55 -22.19
N THR A 11 -9.99 0.50 -23.27
CA THR A 11 -8.54 0.70 -23.21
C THR A 11 -8.20 2.14 -22.82
N VAL A 12 -8.90 3.12 -23.39
CA VAL A 12 -8.74 4.54 -23.02
C VAL A 12 -9.08 4.74 -21.53
N PHE A 13 -10.25 4.24 -21.10
CA PHE A 13 -10.67 4.34 -19.70
C PHE A 13 -9.65 3.69 -18.74
N ALA A 14 -9.19 2.48 -19.05
CA ALA A 14 -8.20 1.76 -18.25
C ALA A 14 -6.85 2.51 -18.16
N VAL A 15 -6.41 3.14 -19.24
CA VAL A 15 -5.17 3.94 -19.23
C VAL A 15 -5.35 5.17 -18.34
N LEU A 16 -6.47 5.89 -18.45
CA LEU A 16 -6.77 7.03 -17.59
C LEU A 16 -6.79 6.65 -16.12
N VAL A 17 -7.46 5.54 -15.79
CA VAL A 17 -7.48 4.99 -14.42
C VAL A 17 -6.07 4.66 -13.94
N LEU A 18 -5.27 3.95 -14.75
CA LEU A 18 -3.91 3.59 -14.36
C LEU A 18 -3.03 4.84 -14.12
N LEU A 19 -3.13 5.86 -14.98
CA LEU A 19 -2.40 7.12 -14.83
C LEU A 19 -2.82 7.86 -13.57
N LEU A 20 -4.13 7.94 -13.30
CA LEU A 20 -4.67 8.55 -12.07
C LEU A 20 -4.13 7.86 -10.82
N PHE A 21 -4.22 6.52 -10.73
CA PHE A 21 -3.72 5.78 -9.57
C PHE A 21 -2.20 5.86 -9.45
N THR A 22 -1.47 5.81 -10.55
CA THR A 22 -0.01 6.00 -10.54
C THR A 22 0.35 7.38 -9.99
N PHE A 23 -0.36 8.41 -10.41
CA PHE A 23 -0.15 9.77 -9.94
C PHE A 23 -0.45 9.92 -8.44
N LEU A 24 -1.54 9.32 -7.93
CA LEU A 24 -1.85 9.33 -6.49
C LEU A 24 -0.73 8.76 -5.61
N PHE A 25 -0.06 7.70 -6.06
CA PHE A 25 1.06 7.09 -5.33
C PHE A 25 2.42 7.76 -5.60
N ILE A 26 2.48 8.76 -6.48
CA ILE A 26 3.68 9.56 -6.76
C ILE A 26 3.53 10.99 -6.23
N ASP A 27 2.32 11.46 -5.93
CA ASP A 27 2.05 12.84 -5.49
C ASP A 27 2.57 13.13 -4.08
N PHE A 28 3.89 13.34 -3.97
CA PHE A 28 4.58 13.74 -2.74
C PHE A 28 4.39 15.23 -2.40
N ARG A 29 3.90 16.04 -3.35
CA ARG A 29 3.67 17.48 -3.17
C ARG A 29 2.26 17.79 -2.67
N GLY A 30 1.30 16.88 -2.84
CA GLY A 30 -0.10 17.13 -2.51
C GLY A 30 -0.84 17.97 -3.54
N VAL A 31 -0.45 17.88 -4.82
CA VAL A 31 -1.06 18.69 -5.89
C VAL A 31 -2.56 18.42 -6.02
N LEU A 32 -3.00 17.19 -5.78
CA LEU A 32 -4.43 16.82 -5.86
C LEU A 32 -5.27 17.30 -4.67
N GLY A 33 -4.62 17.72 -3.58
CA GLY A 33 -5.27 17.97 -2.29
C GLY A 33 -5.68 16.67 -1.59
N ASP A 34 -5.41 16.58 -0.29
CA ASP A 34 -5.56 15.33 0.48
C ASP A 34 -7.02 14.82 0.56
N LYS A 35 -8.00 15.71 0.34
CA LYS A 35 -9.44 15.37 0.30
C LYS A 35 -9.89 14.68 -1.00
N ALA A 36 -9.11 14.79 -2.09
CA ALA A 36 -9.45 14.16 -3.36
C ALA A 36 -9.22 12.64 -3.37
N PHE A 37 -8.43 12.12 -2.42
CA PHE A 37 -8.12 10.69 -2.32
C PHE A 37 -9.35 9.86 -1.97
N GLY A 38 -10.22 10.33 -1.07
CA GLY A 38 -11.41 9.61 -0.63
C GLY A 38 -12.33 9.15 -1.78
N PRO A 39 -12.83 10.06 -2.63
CA PRO A 39 -13.70 9.74 -3.76
C PRO A 39 -13.03 8.84 -4.81
N ILE A 40 -11.73 9.01 -5.08
CA ILE A 40 -11.02 8.23 -6.11
C ILE A 40 -10.80 6.79 -5.65
N LEU A 41 -10.48 6.59 -4.37
CA LEU A 41 -10.25 5.28 -3.77
C LEU A 41 -11.55 4.54 -3.43
N TYR A 42 -12.69 5.22 -3.53
CA TYR A 42 -14.02 4.73 -3.18
C TYR A 42 -14.49 3.50 -3.96
N LEU A 43 -14.00 3.32 -5.19
CA LEU A 43 -14.35 2.17 -6.02
C LEU A 43 -13.39 0.99 -5.85
N GLN A 44 -12.31 1.14 -5.07
CA GLN A 44 -11.36 0.04 -4.86
C GLN A 44 -11.94 -1.00 -3.91
N PHE A 45 -11.90 -2.27 -4.34
CA PHE A 45 -12.62 -3.37 -3.69
C PHE A 45 -12.22 -3.58 -2.22
N VAL A 46 -10.93 -3.79 -1.93
CA VAL A 46 -10.47 -4.14 -0.58
C VAL A 46 -10.66 -2.99 0.42
N PRO A 47 -10.25 -1.74 0.11
CA PRO A 47 -10.50 -0.63 1.03
C PRO A 47 -12.00 -0.39 1.31
N SER A 48 -12.84 -0.48 0.28
CA SER A 48 -14.29 -0.31 0.44
C SER A 48 -14.92 -1.44 1.24
N PHE A 49 -14.43 -2.67 1.06
CA PHE A 49 -14.87 -3.83 1.84
C PHE A 49 -14.48 -3.71 3.31
N LEU A 50 -13.24 -3.28 3.62
CA LEU A 50 -12.82 -3.08 5.02
C LEU A 50 -13.60 -1.93 5.68
N LYS A 51 -13.84 -0.83 4.96
CA LYS A 51 -14.73 0.24 5.44
C LYS A 51 -16.15 -0.26 5.70
N PHE A 52 -16.70 -1.12 4.82
CA PHE A 52 -17.99 -1.77 5.04
C PHE A 52 -18.00 -2.65 6.29
N ALA A 53 -16.95 -3.45 6.49
CA ALA A 53 -16.83 -4.34 7.64
C ALA A 53 -16.71 -3.58 8.97
N ILE A 54 -16.09 -2.39 8.97
CA ILE A 54 -15.81 -1.61 10.18
C ILE A 54 -16.92 -0.60 10.49
N ALA A 55 -17.39 0.15 9.48
CA ALA A 55 -18.30 1.30 9.64
C ALA A 55 -19.73 1.03 9.13
N GLY A 56 -20.02 -0.18 8.63
CA GLY A 56 -21.34 -0.60 8.18
C GLY A 56 -21.79 0.02 6.85
N VAL A 57 -23.08 -0.16 6.55
CA VAL A 57 -23.69 0.12 5.23
C VAL A 57 -23.65 1.61 4.85
N VAL A 58 -23.74 2.51 5.83
CA VAL A 58 -23.85 3.96 5.61
C VAL A 58 -22.54 4.56 5.05
N ALA A 59 -21.39 3.94 5.34
CA ALA A 59 -20.07 4.46 4.98
C ALA A 59 -19.48 3.88 3.67
N SER A 60 -20.17 2.96 2.98
CA SER A 60 -19.50 2.09 1.99
C SER A 60 -20.37 1.64 0.79
N THR A 61 -21.14 2.57 0.21
CA THR A 61 -21.87 2.32 -1.06
C THR A 61 -20.95 1.89 -2.23
N GLY A 62 -19.64 2.16 -2.16
CA GLY A 62 -18.65 1.79 -3.17
C GLY A 62 -18.46 0.29 -3.30
N PHE A 63 -18.47 -0.45 -2.18
CA PHE A 63 -18.41 -1.91 -2.19
C PHE A 63 -19.64 -2.51 -2.89
N ILE A 64 -20.83 -2.03 -2.52
CA ILE A 64 -22.11 -2.45 -3.11
C ILE A 64 -22.14 -2.12 -4.61
N ALA A 65 -21.67 -0.93 -5.01
CA ALA A 65 -21.59 -0.53 -6.41
C ALA A 65 -20.73 -1.48 -7.24
N VAL A 66 -19.57 -1.94 -6.72
CA VAL A 66 -18.72 -2.92 -7.42
C VAL A 66 -19.42 -4.28 -7.52
N LEU A 67 -20.14 -4.73 -6.49
CA LEU A 67 -20.92 -5.97 -6.55
C LEU A 67 -22.04 -5.90 -7.58
N VAL A 68 -22.83 -4.81 -7.57
CA VAL A 68 -23.90 -4.56 -8.54
C VAL A 68 -23.34 -4.51 -9.96
N LEU A 69 -22.25 -3.74 -10.18
CA LEU A 69 -21.55 -3.71 -11.47
C LEU A 69 -21.12 -5.11 -11.92
N THR A 70 -20.66 -5.94 -10.99
CA THR A 70 -20.21 -7.32 -11.28
C THR A 70 -21.38 -8.24 -11.64
N VAL A 71 -22.51 -8.11 -10.97
CA VAL A 71 -23.73 -8.86 -11.29
C VAL A 71 -24.33 -8.38 -12.62
N LEU A 72 -24.26 -7.09 -12.94
CA LEU A 72 -24.77 -6.59 -14.22
C LEU A 72 -23.87 -7.02 -15.38
N THR A 73 -22.57 -6.78 -15.26
CA THR A 73 -21.65 -6.80 -16.40
C THR A 73 -20.56 -7.88 -16.32
N GLY A 74 -20.52 -8.71 -15.28
CA GLY A 74 -19.46 -9.69 -15.03
C GLY A 74 -18.21 -9.09 -14.40
N ARG A 75 -17.04 -9.75 -14.51
CA ARG A 75 -15.78 -9.26 -13.90
C ARG A 75 -15.14 -8.07 -14.64
N THR A 76 -15.91 -7.04 -14.99
CA THR A 76 -15.43 -5.81 -15.64
C THR A 76 -14.53 -4.98 -14.74
N TYR A 77 -14.76 -5.00 -13.42
CA TYR A 77 -13.89 -4.33 -12.43
C TYR A 77 -12.40 -4.64 -12.65
N CYS A 78 -12.05 -5.92 -12.87
CA CYS A 78 -10.68 -6.36 -13.07
C CYS A 78 -10.03 -5.83 -14.35
N SER A 79 -10.80 -5.34 -15.33
CA SER A 79 -10.27 -4.82 -16.61
C SER A 79 -10.42 -3.31 -16.80
N PHE A 80 -11.30 -2.65 -16.05
CA PHE A 80 -11.55 -1.21 -16.12
C PHE A 80 -11.02 -0.42 -14.91
N LEU A 81 -11.12 -0.97 -13.69
CA LEU A 81 -10.92 -0.21 -12.45
C LEU A 81 -9.73 -0.70 -11.61
N CYS A 82 -9.41 -1.99 -11.66
CA CYS A 82 -8.31 -2.57 -10.88
C CYS A 82 -6.94 -2.21 -11.50
N PRO A 83 -6.09 -1.41 -10.82
CA PRO A 83 -4.82 -0.95 -11.39
C PRO A 83 -3.85 -2.12 -11.66
N LEU A 84 -3.79 -3.13 -10.78
CA LEU A 84 -2.98 -4.32 -11.01
C LEU A 84 -3.45 -5.11 -12.24
N GLY A 85 -4.77 -5.22 -12.44
CA GLY A 85 -5.34 -5.91 -13.60
C GLY A 85 -5.00 -5.22 -14.92
N ILE A 86 -4.95 -3.88 -14.91
CA ILE A 86 -4.56 -3.06 -16.07
C ILE A 86 -3.04 -3.16 -16.30
N MET A 87 -2.24 -3.16 -15.23
CA MET A 87 -0.80 -3.39 -15.31
C MET A 87 -0.46 -4.75 -15.94
N GLN A 88 -1.15 -5.83 -15.53
CA GLN A 88 -1.04 -7.15 -16.18
C GLN A 88 -1.44 -7.11 -17.66
N ASP A 89 -2.44 -6.31 -18.03
CA ASP A 89 -2.82 -6.12 -19.42
C ASP A 89 -1.70 -5.47 -20.26
N GLY A 90 -0.94 -4.55 -19.66
CA GLY A 90 0.25 -3.92 -20.24
C GLY A 90 1.41 -4.90 -20.38
N ILE A 91 1.78 -5.59 -19.29
CA ILE A 91 2.87 -6.59 -19.27
C ILE A 91 2.60 -7.72 -20.29
N SER A 92 1.37 -8.23 -20.33
CA SER A 92 0.96 -9.25 -21.31
C SER A 92 0.94 -8.74 -22.76
N ARG A 93 0.76 -7.43 -22.99
CA ARG A 93 0.90 -6.82 -24.31
C ARG A 93 2.36 -6.80 -24.73
N ILE A 94 3.26 -6.35 -23.86
CA ILE A 94 4.72 -6.33 -24.08
C ILE A 94 5.25 -7.74 -24.37
N GLY A 95 4.88 -8.74 -23.57
CA GLY A 95 5.31 -10.12 -23.82
C GLY A 95 4.80 -10.73 -25.14
N GLY A 96 3.70 -10.19 -25.68
CA GLY A 96 3.23 -10.54 -27.01
C GLY A 96 4.00 -9.88 -28.14
N LEU A 97 4.65 -8.73 -27.90
CA LEU A 97 5.52 -8.08 -28.89
C LEU A 97 6.84 -8.83 -29.04
N PHE A 98 7.36 -9.41 -27.95
CA PHE A 98 8.58 -10.23 -27.97
C PHE A 98 8.35 -11.63 -28.57
N LYS A 99 7.20 -12.26 -28.30
CA LYS A 99 6.85 -13.58 -28.86
C LYS A 99 6.26 -13.45 -30.26
N ARG A 100 7.06 -13.05 -31.25
CA ARG A 100 6.63 -12.85 -32.64
C ARG A 100 6.30 -14.13 -33.44
N ARG A 101 6.37 -15.33 -32.86
CA ARG A 101 6.03 -16.58 -33.57
C ARG A 101 5.25 -17.56 -32.68
N PHE A 102 4.02 -17.84 -33.13
CA PHE A 102 3.07 -18.89 -32.71
C PHE A 102 2.34 -18.79 -31.34
N ARG A 103 1.00 -18.79 -31.44
CA ARG A 103 -0.03 -19.04 -30.40
C ARG A 103 0.18 -18.34 -29.05
N LYS A 104 -0.30 -17.09 -28.94
CA LYS A 104 -0.16 -16.24 -27.74
C LYS A 104 -0.81 -16.83 -26.48
N TYR A 105 -2.01 -17.38 -26.61
CA TYR A 105 -2.75 -18.05 -25.54
C TYR A 105 -3.50 -19.27 -26.09
N GLY A 106 -3.89 -20.18 -25.19
CA GLY A 106 -4.78 -21.30 -25.48
C GLY A 106 -5.73 -21.52 -24.31
N TYR A 107 -6.81 -22.28 -24.53
CA TYR A 107 -7.72 -22.67 -23.46
C TYR A 107 -6.98 -23.48 -22.40
N LYS A 108 -7.22 -23.15 -21.13
CA LYS A 108 -6.73 -23.93 -19.98
C LYS A 108 -7.89 -24.20 -19.03
N LYS A 109 -7.91 -25.39 -18.42
CA LYS A 109 -8.87 -25.72 -17.36
C LYS A 109 -8.63 -24.80 -16.14
N PRO A 110 -9.70 -24.37 -15.43
CA PRO A 110 -9.56 -23.54 -14.24
C PRO A 110 -8.99 -24.34 -13.07
N TYR A 111 -8.08 -23.73 -12.29
CA TYR A 111 -7.58 -24.28 -11.03
C TYR A 111 -8.59 -24.02 -9.90
N THR A 112 -9.72 -24.73 -9.95
CA THR A 112 -10.90 -24.49 -9.09
C THR A 112 -10.62 -24.75 -7.61
N ILE A 113 -9.84 -25.78 -7.27
CA ILE A 113 -9.51 -26.12 -5.88
C ILE A 113 -8.66 -25.00 -5.27
N LEU A 114 -7.57 -24.62 -5.94
CA LEU A 114 -6.64 -23.61 -5.46
C LEU A 114 -7.32 -22.24 -5.25
N ARG A 115 -8.13 -21.79 -6.22
CA ARG A 115 -8.80 -20.49 -6.12
C ARG A 115 -9.75 -20.40 -4.92
N TYR A 116 -10.47 -21.50 -4.62
CA TYR A 116 -11.42 -21.53 -3.50
C TYR A 116 -10.71 -21.75 -2.18
N PHE A 117 -9.64 -22.54 -2.14
CA PHE A 117 -8.79 -22.66 -0.97
C PHE A 117 -8.26 -21.30 -0.53
N ILE A 118 -7.70 -20.50 -1.46
CA ILE A 118 -7.19 -19.16 -1.14
C ILE A 118 -8.33 -18.24 -0.68
N LEU A 119 -9.51 -18.29 -1.31
CA LEU A 119 -10.65 -17.47 -0.92
C LEU A 119 -11.16 -17.81 0.49
N VAL A 120 -11.35 -19.10 0.79
CA VAL A 120 -11.82 -19.58 2.10
C VAL A 120 -10.79 -19.28 3.18
N MET A 121 -9.51 -19.51 2.90
CA MET A 121 -8.41 -19.18 3.81
C MET A 121 -8.37 -17.66 4.10
N THR A 122 -8.48 -16.81 3.07
CA THR A 122 -8.55 -15.35 3.23
C THR A 122 -9.76 -14.94 4.06
N ALA A 123 -10.94 -15.52 3.79
CA ALA A 123 -12.17 -15.22 4.53
C ALA A 123 -12.12 -15.67 5.99
N GLY A 124 -11.56 -16.85 6.26
CA GLY A 124 -11.39 -17.38 7.62
C GLY A 124 -10.45 -16.54 8.46
N ILE A 125 -9.30 -16.15 7.91
CA ILE A 125 -8.33 -15.29 8.60
C ILE A 125 -8.92 -13.90 8.90
N LEU A 126 -9.68 -13.36 7.96
CA LEU A 126 -10.38 -12.10 8.14
C LEU A 126 -11.47 -12.20 9.22
N ALA A 127 -12.20 -13.32 9.29
CA ALA A 127 -13.17 -13.59 10.36
C ALA A 127 -12.51 -13.71 11.74
N LEU A 128 -11.24 -14.15 11.80
CA LEU A 128 -10.42 -14.17 13.01
C LEU A 128 -9.76 -12.81 13.32
N GLY A 129 -10.08 -11.74 12.58
CA GLY A 129 -9.54 -10.39 12.80
C GLY A 129 -8.17 -10.13 12.16
N GLY A 130 -7.64 -11.05 11.35
CA GLY A 130 -6.38 -10.89 10.64
C GLY A 130 -6.55 -10.34 9.23
N VAL A 131 -5.69 -9.40 8.81
CA VAL A 131 -5.66 -8.89 7.41
C VAL A 131 -4.40 -9.30 6.63
N TYR A 132 -3.48 -10.06 7.23
CA TYR A 132 -2.15 -10.33 6.65
C TYR A 132 -2.20 -10.97 5.25
N VAL A 133 -3.16 -11.85 4.97
CA VAL A 133 -3.31 -12.47 3.64
C VAL A 133 -3.77 -11.43 2.61
N LEU A 134 -4.66 -10.52 3.01
CA LEU A 134 -5.06 -9.39 2.16
C LEU A 134 -3.90 -8.43 1.96
N THR A 135 -3.08 -8.17 2.98
CA THR A 135 -1.87 -7.35 2.86
C THR A 135 -0.96 -7.85 1.73
N ILE A 136 -0.84 -9.16 1.53
CA ILE A 136 -0.01 -9.71 0.44
C ILE A 136 -0.78 -9.85 -0.87
N LEU A 137 -2.01 -10.39 -0.85
CA LEU A 137 -2.75 -10.80 -2.05
C LEU A 137 -3.74 -9.74 -2.59
N ASP A 138 -3.89 -8.61 -1.91
CA ASP A 138 -4.71 -7.51 -2.42
C ASP A 138 -4.06 -6.88 -3.66
N PRO A 139 -4.74 -6.89 -4.82
CA PRO A 139 -4.21 -6.28 -6.01
C PRO A 139 -3.98 -4.77 -5.88
N TYR A 140 -4.81 -4.06 -5.10
CA TYR A 140 -4.67 -2.62 -4.90
C TYR A 140 -3.42 -2.31 -4.07
N SER A 141 -3.28 -2.92 -2.88
CA SER A 141 -2.13 -2.71 -2.00
C SER A 141 -0.82 -3.18 -2.64
N THR A 142 -0.85 -4.22 -3.47
CA THR A 142 0.32 -4.64 -4.27
C THR A 142 0.74 -3.57 -5.28
N PHE A 143 -0.22 -2.98 -5.98
CA PHE A 143 0.06 -1.90 -6.93
C PHE A 143 0.61 -0.66 -6.22
N GLY A 144 0.04 -0.27 -5.08
CA GLY A 144 0.53 0.87 -4.29
C GLY A 144 1.99 0.71 -3.86
N ARG A 145 2.34 -0.49 -3.37
CA ARG A 145 3.73 -0.84 -3.02
C ARG A 145 4.67 -0.79 -4.22
N PHE A 146 4.23 -1.23 -5.39
CA PHE A 146 5.05 -1.13 -6.60
C PHE A 146 5.39 0.32 -6.93
N ILE A 147 4.38 1.19 -6.95
CA ILE A 147 4.58 2.59 -7.31
C ILE A 147 5.43 3.30 -6.25
N THR A 148 5.13 3.10 -4.96
CA THR A 148 5.85 3.74 -3.84
C THR A 148 7.33 3.30 -3.77
N TYR A 149 7.63 2.01 -3.92
CA TYR A 149 9.00 1.54 -3.75
C TYR A 149 9.86 1.64 -5.01
N PHE A 150 9.28 1.57 -6.22
CA PHE A 150 10.07 1.53 -7.45
C PHE A 150 9.86 2.74 -8.36
N ALA A 151 8.63 3.24 -8.51
CA ALA A 151 8.36 4.36 -9.41
C ALA A 151 8.58 5.73 -8.75
N GLN A 152 8.26 5.87 -7.47
CA GLN A 152 8.41 7.13 -6.74
C GLN A 152 9.88 7.58 -6.62
N PRO A 153 10.87 6.72 -6.29
CA PRO A 153 12.27 7.17 -6.26
C PRO A 153 12.74 7.69 -7.62
N VAL A 154 12.31 7.06 -8.71
CA VAL A 154 12.59 7.54 -10.07
C VAL A 154 11.95 8.91 -10.31
N ALA A 155 10.69 9.11 -9.88
CA ALA A 155 10.02 10.40 -9.98
C ALA A 155 10.71 11.49 -9.14
N LEU A 156 11.21 11.17 -7.94
CA LEU A 156 11.97 12.10 -7.10
C LEU A 156 13.33 12.46 -7.72
N VAL A 157 14.04 11.50 -8.33
CA VAL A 157 15.26 11.77 -9.08
C VAL A 157 14.98 12.71 -10.26
N ILE A 158 13.92 12.44 -11.03
CA ILE A 158 13.50 13.32 -12.14
C ILE A 158 13.14 14.72 -11.60
N ASN A 159 12.41 14.81 -10.49
CA ASN A 159 12.08 16.08 -9.84
C ASN A 159 13.33 16.86 -9.44
N ASN A 160 14.30 16.21 -8.81
CA ASN A 160 15.51 16.86 -8.34
C ASN A 160 16.42 17.29 -9.50
N LEU A 161 16.46 16.52 -10.59
CA LEU A 161 17.10 16.91 -11.84
C LEU A 161 16.42 18.14 -12.44
N LEU A 162 15.08 18.14 -12.52
CA LEU A 162 14.31 19.29 -12.99
C LEU A 162 14.52 20.53 -12.11
N ALA A 163 14.53 20.38 -10.79
CA ALA A 163 14.83 21.47 -9.86
C ALA A 163 16.24 22.04 -10.10
N SER A 164 17.21 21.17 -10.38
CA SER A 164 18.59 21.57 -10.69
C SER A 164 18.69 22.31 -12.03
N VAL A 165 17.94 21.89 -13.04
CA VAL A 165 17.92 22.55 -14.37
C VAL A 165 17.18 23.88 -14.29
N LEU A 166 15.97 23.90 -13.72
CA LEU A 166 15.15 25.11 -13.59
C LEU A 166 15.79 26.15 -12.67
N GLY A 167 16.49 25.72 -11.63
CA GLY A 167 17.28 26.61 -10.78
C GLY A 167 18.44 27.30 -11.52
N LYS A 168 18.93 26.75 -12.64
CA LYS A 168 19.89 27.44 -13.52
C LYS A 168 19.24 28.53 -14.39
N PHE A 169 17.91 28.47 -14.54
CA PHE A 169 17.11 29.45 -15.27
C PHE A 169 16.34 30.39 -14.33
N ASP A 170 16.72 30.45 -13.04
CA ASP A 170 16.06 31.25 -12.00
C ASP A 170 14.56 30.93 -11.79
N ILE A 171 14.12 29.72 -12.13
CA ILE A 171 12.75 29.24 -11.92
C ILE A 171 12.71 28.33 -10.69
N TYR A 172 12.22 28.84 -9.57
CA TYR A 172 12.12 28.11 -8.29
C TYR A 172 10.76 27.43 -8.05
N SER A 173 10.00 27.14 -9.11
CA SER A 173 8.71 26.43 -9.00
C SER A 173 8.84 24.96 -8.55
N VAL A 174 10.07 24.42 -8.55
CA VAL A 174 10.38 23.03 -8.22
C VAL A 174 11.54 23.03 -7.22
N TYR A 175 11.29 22.53 -5.99
CA TYR A 175 12.32 22.39 -4.96
C TYR A 175 12.90 20.97 -4.94
N ARG A 176 14.14 20.86 -4.43
CA ARG A 176 14.80 19.57 -4.20
C ARG A 176 14.18 18.88 -2.99
N VAL A 177 13.93 17.59 -3.13
CA VAL A 177 13.38 16.73 -2.07
C VAL A 177 14.41 15.68 -1.70
N ASP A 178 14.70 15.54 -0.41
CA ASP A 178 15.61 14.52 0.07
C ASP A 178 15.05 13.12 -0.16
N ILE A 179 15.86 12.25 -0.78
CA ILE A 179 15.49 10.85 -1.04
C ILE A 179 16.02 10.02 0.12
N LYS A 180 15.14 9.64 1.04
CA LYS A 180 15.48 8.72 2.14
C LYS A 180 15.21 7.28 1.70
N PRO A 181 16.23 6.39 1.68
CA PRO A 181 16.03 5.00 1.31
C PRO A 181 15.30 4.24 2.42
N TYR A 182 14.43 3.30 2.04
CA TYR A 182 13.82 2.36 2.98
C TYR A 182 14.81 1.23 3.36
N GLU A 183 14.53 0.48 4.43
CA GLU A 183 15.29 -0.72 4.76
C GLU A 183 15.25 -1.75 3.60
N LEU A 184 16.36 -2.45 3.37
CA LEU A 184 16.48 -3.39 2.24
C LEU A 184 15.37 -4.47 2.25
N ALA A 185 15.00 -4.96 3.43
CA ALA A 185 13.95 -5.95 3.61
C ALA A 185 12.58 -5.46 3.07
N ALA A 186 12.30 -4.16 3.17
CA ALA A 186 11.06 -3.56 2.69
C ALA A 186 10.94 -3.59 1.16
N TYR A 187 12.05 -3.64 0.42
CA TYR A 187 12.06 -3.76 -1.04
C TYR A 187 11.95 -5.21 -1.52
N ILE A 188 12.56 -6.16 -0.81
CA ILE A 188 12.68 -7.57 -1.24
C ILE A 188 11.31 -8.21 -1.41
N VAL A 189 10.43 -8.08 -0.41
CA VAL A 189 9.10 -8.72 -0.42
C VAL A 189 8.23 -8.23 -1.59
N PRO A 190 8.03 -6.92 -1.79
CA PRO A 190 7.31 -6.43 -2.97
C PRO A 190 8.04 -6.79 -4.27
N ALA A 191 9.36 -6.67 -4.36
CA ALA A 191 10.12 -7.03 -5.57
C ALA A 191 9.88 -8.48 -5.99
N ALA A 192 9.97 -9.42 -5.05
CA ALA A 192 9.76 -10.84 -5.31
C ALA A 192 8.33 -11.12 -5.78
N PHE A 193 7.34 -10.56 -5.08
CA PHE A 193 5.93 -10.73 -5.42
C PHE A 193 5.60 -10.14 -6.79
N LEU A 194 6.10 -8.94 -7.09
CA LEU A 194 5.88 -8.26 -8.36
C LEU A 194 6.58 -8.97 -9.51
N SER A 195 7.80 -9.47 -9.29
CA SER A 195 8.52 -10.28 -10.28
C SER A 195 7.73 -11.54 -10.61
N LEU A 196 7.21 -12.23 -9.59
CA LEU A 196 6.36 -13.40 -9.77
C LEU A 196 5.11 -13.05 -10.60
N VAL A 197 4.35 -12.02 -10.19
CA VAL A 197 3.13 -11.59 -10.90
C VAL A 197 3.45 -11.14 -12.33
N GLY A 198 4.55 -10.41 -12.53
CA GLY A 198 5.02 -9.93 -13.81
C GLY A 198 5.40 -11.07 -14.75
N ILE A 199 6.18 -12.04 -14.28
CA ILE A 199 6.57 -13.24 -15.06
C ILE A 199 5.33 -14.06 -15.43
N LEU A 200 4.43 -14.30 -14.46
CA LEU A 200 3.18 -15.01 -14.73
C LEU A 200 2.32 -14.26 -15.74
N SER A 201 2.27 -12.94 -15.68
CA SER A 201 1.49 -12.13 -16.63
C SER A 201 2.11 -12.12 -18.03
N PHE A 202 3.43 -12.01 -18.09
CA PHE A 202 4.21 -12.06 -19.33
C PHE A 202 4.06 -13.43 -20.04
N ARG A 203 4.01 -14.53 -19.27
CA ARG A 203 3.92 -15.89 -19.83
C ARG A 203 2.49 -16.37 -20.06
N TYR A 204 1.58 -16.08 -19.14
CA TYR A 204 0.22 -16.65 -19.07
C TYR A 204 -0.91 -15.62 -19.00
N GLY A 205 -0.63 -14.33 -19.20
CA GLY A 205 -1.66 -13.29 -19.33
C GLY A 205 -2.20 -12.79 -18.00
N ARG A 206 -3.40 -13.24 -17.61
CA ARG A 206 -4.09 -12.82 -16.37
C ARG A 206 -4.16 -13.94 -15.32
N LEU A 207 -3.15 -14.81 -15.28
CA LEU A 207 -3.16 -16.00 -14.41
C LEU A 207 -3.37 -15.63 -12.92
N TYR A 208 -2.64 -14.64 -12.41
CA TYR A 208 -2.78 -14.17 -11.03
C TYR A 208 -4.23 -13.78 -10.67
N CYS A 209 -4.87 -12.95 -11.50
CA CYS A 209 -6.26 -12.53 -11.28
C CYS A 209 -7.27 -13.69 -11.38
N ASN A 210 -6.91 -14.79 -12.05
CA ASN A 210 -7.78 -15.93 -12.29
C ASN A 210 -7.62 -17.05 -11.26
N THR A 211 -6.45 -17.18 -10.63
CA THR A 211 -6.12 -18.33 -9.77
C THR A 211 -5.69 -17.96 -8.35
N VAL A 212 -5.02 -16.82 -8.17
CA VAL A 212 -4.41 -16.44 -6.88
C VAL A 212 -5.19 -15.33 -6.18
N CYS A 213 -5.68 -14.34 -6.92
CA CYS A 213 -6.33 -13.17 -6.34
C CYS A 213 -7.69 -13.55 -5.69
N PRO A 214 -7.87 -13.38 -4.36
CA PRO A 214 -9.11 -13.73 -3.67
C PRO A 214 -10.28 -12.85 -4.13
N VAL A 215 -10.02 -11.55 -4.36
CA VAL A 215 -10.99 -10.61 -4.95
C VAL A 215 -11.44 -11.09 -6.32
N GLY A 216 -10.49 -11.50 -7.16
CA GLY A 216 -10.79 -12.08 -8.47
C GLY A 216 -11.75 -13.25 -8.34
N THR A 217 -11.43 -14.24 -7.51
CA THR A 217 -12.26 -15.43 -7.26
C THR A 217 -13.68 -15.05 -6.85
N LEU A 218 -13.83 -14.20 -5.84
CA LEU A 218 -15.13 -13.73 -5.34
C LEU A 218 -15.96 -13.09 -6.44
N LEU A 219 -15.40 -12.14 -7.20
CA LEU A 219 -16.10 -11.50 -8.31
C LEU A 219 -16.51 -12.48 -9.43
N GLY A 220 -15.90 -13.67 -9.52
CA GLY A 220 -16.34 -14.68 -10.52
C GLY A 220 -17.26 -15.74 -10.03
N LEU A 221 -17.49 -15.81 -8.73
CA LEU A 221 -18.69 -16.46 -8.24
C LEU A 221 -19.90 -15.63 -8.68
N LEU A 222 -19.83 -14.31 -8.47
CA LEU A 222 -20.89 -13.37 -8.85
C LEU A 222 -21.05 -13.22 -10.36
N SER A 223 -19.98 -13.29 -11.14
CA SER A 223 -20.10 -13.14 -12.60
C SER A 223 -20.84 -14.29 -13.30
N LYS A 224 -21.03 -15.44 -12.64
CA LYS A 224 -21.80 -16.57 -13.22
C LYS A 224 -23.27 -16.20 -13.47
N VAL A 225 -23.84 -15.34 -12.64
CA VAL A 225 -25.21 -14.85 -12.77
C VAL A 225 -25.31 -13.56 -13.60
N SER A 226 -24.23 -13.15 -14.26
CA SER A 226 -24.20 -11.86 -14.94
C SER A 226 -25.16 -11.75 -16.12
N LEU A 227 -25.85 -10.59 -16.21
CA LEU A 227 -26.86 -10.30 -17.24
C LEU A 227 -26.23 -10.03 -18.61
N PHE A 228 -25.17 -9.23 -18.65
CA PHE A 228 -24.43 -8.93 -19.88
C PHE A 228 -23.18 -9.78 -19.98
N ARG A 229 -23.14 -10.66 -21.00
CA ARG A 229 -22.01 -11.58 -21.19
C ARG A 229 -21.62 -11.79 -22.64
N ILE A 230 -20.37 -12.21 -22.81
CA ILE A 230 -19.81 -12.58 -24.10
C ILE A 230 -20.33 -13.97 -24.51
N ARG A 231 -20.79 -14.11 -25.75
CA ARG A 231 -21.37 -15.33 -26.31
C ARG A 231 -20.88 -15.61 -27.71
N PHE A 232 -20.98 -16.88 -28.09
CA PHE A 232 -20.87 -17.27 -29.48
C PHE A 232 -22.21 -17.08 -30.18
N ASP A 233 -22.14 -16.55 -31.39
CA ASP A 233 -23.23 -16.65 -32.37
C ASP A 233 -23.03 -18.01 -33.08
N GLU A 234 -23.96 -18.95 -32.85
CA GLU A 234 -23.77 -20.33 -33.29
C GLU A 234 -23.73 -20.47 -34.81
N GLU A 235 -24.45 -19.60 -35.52
CA GLU A 235 -24.56 -19.59 -36.98
C GLU A 235 -23.31 -19.00 -37.63
N LYS A 236 -22.74 -17.96 -37.04
CA LYS A 236 -21.57 -17.24 -37.60
C LYS A 236 -20.22 -17.83 -37.18
N CYS A 237 -20.18 -18.70 -36.18
CA CYS A 237 -18.93 -19.21 -35.63
C CYS A 237 -18.34 -20.38 -36.44
N THR A 238 -17.23 -20.13 -37.13
CA THR A 238 -16.46 -21.14 -37.91
C THR A 238 -15.48 -21.98 -37.09
N ARG A 239 -15.49 -21.87 -35.75
CA ARG A 239 -14.54 -22.56 -34.84
C ARG A 239 -13.05 -22.33 -35.16
N CYS A 240 -12.69 -21.21 -35.78
CA CYS A 240 -11.30 -20.89 -36.19
C CYS A 240 -10.29 -20.67 -35.04
N GLY A 241 -10.72 -20.64 -33.78
CA GLY A 241 -9.84 -20.53 -32.60
C GLY A 241 -9.19 -19.16 -32.35
N ARG A 242 -9.39 -18.15 -33.21
CA ARG A 242 -8.81 -16.80 -33.05
C ARG A 242 -9.21 -16.13 -31.73
N CYS A 243 -10.46 -16.31 -31.29
CA CYS A 243 -10.94 -15.79 -30.02
C CYS A 243 -10.21 -16.38 -28.81
N ALA A 244 -9.91 -17.68 -28.82
CA ALA A 244 -9.16 -18.36 -27.76
C ALA A 244 -7.70 -17.89 -27.71
N MET A 245 -7.07 -17.66 -28.85
CA MET A 245 -5.70 -17.12 -28.93
C MET A 245 -5.59 -15.66 -28.46
N ALA A 246 -6.65 -14.88 -28.61
CA ALA A 246 -6.72 -13.49 -28.12
C ALA A 246 -7.12 -13.40 -26.63
N CYS A 247 -7.56 -14.50 -26.01
CA CYS A 247 -8.07 -14.51 -24.65
C CYS A 247 -6.93 -14.50 -23.61
N LYS A 248 -6.66 -13.35 -23.01
CA LYS A 248 -5.68 -13.18 -21.92
C LYS A 248 -6.00 -13.99 -20.66
N SER A 249 -7.26 -14.40 -20.49
CA SER A 249 -7.72 -15.22 -19.37
C SER A 249 -7.75 -16.72 -19.68
N SER A 250 -7.42 -17.14 -20.91
CA SER A 250 -7.46 -18.56 -21.34
C SER A 250 -8.79 -19.27 -21.02
N CYS A 251 -9.91 -18.55 -21.11
CA CYS A 251 -11.23 -18.99 -20.65
C CYS A 251 -12.23 -19.33 -21.77
N ILE A 252 -11.79 -19.31 -23.04
CA ILE A 252 -12.65 -19.57 -24.20
C ILE A 252 -12.33 -20.96 -24.73
N ASP A 253 -13.32 -21.85 -24.67
CA ASP A 253 -13.30 -23.16 -25.34
C ASP A 253 -14.04 -23.02 -26.68
N PHE A 254 -13.26 -22.92 -27.76
CA PHE A 254 -13.79 -22.71 -29.10
C PHE A 254 -14.35 -23.99 -29.73
N LEU A 255 -13.97 -25.17 -29.24
CA LEU A 255 -14.49 -26.45 -29.74
C LEU A 255 -15.94 -26.64 -29.28
N ASN A 256 -16.18 -26.39 -27.99
CA ASN A 256 -17.49 -26.51 -27.37
C ASN A 256 -18.34 -25.23 -27.45
N LYS A 257 -17.85 -24.16 -28.13
CA LYS A 257 -18.47 -22.82 -28.17
C LYS A 257 -18.84 -22.29 -26.77
N LYS A 258 -18.01 -22.57 -25.76
CA LYS A 258 -18.26 -22.19 -24.35
C LYS A 258 -17.26 -21.14 -23.87
N VAL A 259 -17.76 -20.16 -23.11
CA VAL A 259 -16.94 -19.15 -22.44
C VAL A 259 -17.11 -19.31 -20.94
N ASP A 260 -16.01 -19.55 -20.22
CA ASP A 260 -16.02 -19.62 -18.77
C ASP A 260 -16.13 -18.21 -18.16
N LEU A 261 -17.36 -17.85 -17.79
CA LEU A 261 -17.72 -16.55 -17.21
C LEU A 261 -17.04 -16.31 -15.86
N SER A 262 -16.66 -17.38 -15.15
CA SER A 262 -15.95 -17.26 -13.88
C SER A 262 -14.51 -16.80 -14.04
N ARG A 263 -13.97 -16.69 -15.27
CA ARG A 263 -12.62 -16.16 -15.55
C ARG A 263 -12.62 -15.04 -16.58
N CYS A 264 -13.70 -14.88 -17.33
CA CYS A 264 -13.83 -13.80 -18.29
C CYS A 264 -13.84 -12.45 -17.57
N VAL A 265 -12.92 -11.56 -17.96
CA VAL A 265 -12.80 -10.19 -17.42
C VAL A 265 -13.40 -9.13 -18.35
N ASN A 266 -14.12 -9.55 -19.39
CA ASN A 266 -14.76 -8.70 -20.38
C ASN A 266 -13.82 -7.63 -20.98
N CYS A 267 -12.62 -8.07 -21.38
CA CYS A 267 -11.63 -7.21 -22.05
C CYS A 267 -11.93 -6.95 -23.54
N PHE A 268 -12.93 -7.64 -24.10
CA PHE A 268 -13.39 -7.55 -25.50
C PHE A 268 -12.38 -7.91 -26.61
N ASN A 269 -11.18 -8.43 -26.27
CA ASN A 269 -10.20 -8.85 -27.27
C ASN A 269 -10.71 -9.97 -28.20
N CYS A 270 -11.58 -10.85 -27.70
CA CYS A 270 -12.15 -11.93 -28.50
C CYS A 270 -13.14 -11.44 -29.56
N ILE A 271 -13.85 -10.33 -29.28
CA ILE A 271 -14.79 -9.70 -30.22
C ILE A 271 -14.00 -8.99 -31.32
N ASP A 272 -12.96 -8.25 -30.95
CA ASP A 272 -12.06 -7.55 -31.89
C ASP A 272 -11.25 -8.51 -32.77
N ALA A 273 -10.85 -9.68 -32.26
CA ALA A 273 -10.13 -10.69 -33.03
C ALA A 273 -11.01 -11.54 -33.97
N CYS A 274 -12.34 -11.49 -33.83
CA CYS A 274 -13.26 -12.31 -34.60
C CYS A 274 -13.64 -11.61 -35.92
N LYS A 275 -13.10 -12.09 -37.05
CA LYS A 275 -13.43 -11.54 -38.39
C LYS A 275 -14.86 -11.86 -38.82
N GLU A 276 -15.38 -13.02 -38.44
CA GLU A 276 -16.71 -13.50 -38.82
C GLU A 276 -17.84 -12.90 -37.96
N ASN A 277 -17.52 -12.00 -37.02
CA ASN A 277 -18.47 -11.47 -36.03
C ASN A 277 -19.24 -12.56 -35.25
N GLY A 278 -18.68 -13.76 -35.11
CA GLY A 278 -19.24 -14.87 -34.36
C GLY A 278 -19.17 -14.73 -32.83
N MET A 279 -18.72 -13.57 -32.33
CA MET A 279 -18.64 -13.25 -30.90
C MET A 279 -19.44 -11.97 -30.63
N SER A 280 -20.41 -12.05 -29.72
CA SER A 280 -21.27 -10.91 -29.34
C SER A 280 -21.23 -10.65 -27.84
N TYR A 281 -21.57 -9.42 -27.45
CA TYR A 281 -21.78 -9.03 -26.05
C TYR A 281 -23.20 -8.48 -25.93
N GLY A 282 -24.01 -9.05 -25.04
CA GLY A 282 -25.41 -8.65 -24.92
C GLY A 282 -26.15 -9.34 -23.77
N LEU A 283 -27.41 -8.92 -23.57
CA LEU A 283 -28.26 -9.35 -22.47
C LEU A 283 -28.71 -10.81 -22.61
N VAL A 284 -28.73 -11.52 -21.50
CA VAL A 284 -29.18 -12.90 -21.40
C VAL A 284 -30.62 -12.96 -20.93
N ARG A 285 -31.54 -13.44 -21.78
CA ARG A 285 -32.79 -14.02 -21.29
C ARG A 285 -32.47 -15.30 -20.51
N LEU A 286 -32.78 -15.31 -19.22
CA LEU A 286 -32.63 -16.50 -18.37
C LEU A 286 -33.56 -17.60 -18.90
N LYS A 287 -32.99 -18.72 -19.32
CA LYS A 287 -33.70 -19.99 -19.49
C LYS A 287 -33.03 -20.99 -18.54
N GLN A 288 -33.81 -21.57 -17.65
CA GLN A 288 -33.38 -22.48 -16.57
C GLN A 288 -33.26 -23.94 -17.03
N LYS A 289 -32.61 -24.74 -16.17
CA LYS A 289 -32.34 -26.21 -16.14
C LYS A 289 -31.13 -26.71 -16.94
N SER A 290 -30.39 -27.76 -16.53
CA SER A 290 -30.18 -28.52 -15.27
C SER A 290 -28.95 -29.45 -15.48
N GLU A 291 -28.38 -29.93 -14.37
CA GLU A 291 -27.45 -31.07 -14.10
C GLU A 291 -26.94 -31.95 -15.27
N ASP A 292 -25.62 -32.13 -15.39
CA ASP A 292 -24.86 -33.26 -14.78
C ASP A 292 -23.38 -33.22 -15.22
N ASP A 293 -22.47 -33.52 -14.30
CA ASP A 293 -21.51 -34.64 -14.41
C ASP A 293 -20.46 -34.50 -13.27
N ALA A 294 -20.68 -35.27 -12.22
CA ALA A 294 -19.81 -35.42 -11.06
C ALA A 294 -19.27 -36.86 -11.04
N GLY A 295 -18.11 -37.08 -11.67
CA GLY A 295 -17.30 -38.27 -11.48
C GLY A 295 -16.24 -38.03 -10.42
N THR A 296 -16.38 -38.68 -9.27
CA THR A 296 -15.39 -38.81 -8.20
C THR A 296 -14.24 -39.72 -8.61
N ASP A 297 -13.02 -39.42 -8.14
CA ASP A 297 -12.09 -40.47 -7.74
C ASP A 297 -11.19 -39.98 -6.60
N ALA A 298 -11.06 -40.82 -5.59
CA ALA A 298 -10.28 -40.62 -4.37
C ALA A 298 -9.12 -41.64 -4.31
N SER A 299 -8.12 -41.35 -3.45
CA SER A 299 -6.92 -42.15 -3.14
C SER A 299 -5.71 -41.78 -4.04
N ARG A 300 -4.56 -41.30 -3.57
CA ARG A 300 -3.81 -41.64 -2.35
C ARG A 300 -2.81 -40.52 -2.00
N ARG A 301 -2.44 -40.51 -0.71
CA ARG A 301 -1.57 -39.56 0.02
C ARG A 301 -0.08 -39.90 -0.10
N GLY A 302 0.75 -38.90 0.21
CA GLY A 302 2.15 -38.98 0.67
C GLY A 302 2.94 -37.79 0.14
N PHE A 303 3.74 -37.02 0.88
CA PHE A 303 4.13 -36.97 2.28
C PHE A 303 4.78 -35.57 2.49
N ILE A 304 4.90 -35.12 3.74
CA ILE A 304 5.29 -33.77 4.17
C ILE A 304 6.82 -33.55 4.16
N ALA A 305 7.22 -32.28 3.95
CA ALA A 305 8.44 -31.58 4.36
C ALA A 305 9.82 -31.98 3.81
N GLY A 306 10.60 -30.95 3.43
CA GLY A 306 12.00 -31.10 3.02
C GLY A 306 12.70 -29.77 2.65
N SER A 307 12.85 -28.90 3.65
CA SER A 307 14.04 -28.07 3.90
C SER A 307 14.44 -26.88 3.00
N ILE A 308 14.52 -25.76 3.73
CA ILE A 308 15.47 -24.64 3.67
C ILE A 308 16.88 -25.07 3.26
N ALA A 309 17.49 -24.31 2.34
CA ALA A 309 18.86 -23.74 2.40
C ALA A 309 19.44 -23.61 0.99
N LEU A 310 19.72 -22.37 0.56
CA LEU A 310 20.97 -21.99 -0.12
C LEU A 310 20.95 -20.48 -0.39
N ILE A 311 21.59 -19.75 0.53
CA ILE A 311 22.12 -18.40 0.32
C ILE A 311 23.55 -18.56 -0.20
N ALA A 312 23.90 -17.86 -1.27
CA ALA A 312 25.17 -17.16 -1.52
C ALA A 312 25.28 -16.91 -3.04
N GLY A 313 25.64 -15.73 -3.55
CA GLY A 313 26.05 -14.51 -2.90
C GLY A 313 26.27 -13.40 -3.94
N GLY A 314 26.59 -12.20 -3.46
CA GLY A 314 27.16 -11.13 -4.27
C GLY A 314 26.46 -9.78 -4.15
N SER A 315 26.84 -8.98 -3.15
CA SER A 315 26.65 -7.53 -3.17
C SER A 315 27.80 -6.82 -2.46
N GLN A 316 28.60 -6.08 -3.22
CA GLN A 316 29.48 -5.02 -2.73
C GLN A 316 29.14 -3.72 -3.47
N LEU A 317 29.49 -2.60 -2.81
CA LEU A 317 29.32 -1.16 -3.17
C LEU A 317 27.90 -0.59 -3.00
N LEU A 318 27.64 0.56 -2.36
CA LEU A 318 28.44 1.66 -1.82
C LEU A 318 27.66 2.34 -0.68
N ARG A 319 28.36 2.87 0.34
CA ARG A 319 27.88 3.89 1.28
C ARG A 319 28.44 5.24 0.84
N ALA A 320 27.60 6.27 0.78
CA ALA A 320 28.01 7.66 0.77
C ALA A 320 27.44 8.34 2.02
N GLN A 321 28.32 8.96 2.82
CA GLN A 321 28.01 9.64 4.06
C GLN A 321 27.59 11.09 3.80
N GLY A 322 26.58 11.56 4.52
CA GLY A 322 26.33 12.98 4.74
C GLY A 322 26.87 13.37 6.11
N THR A 323 27.61 14.48 6.17
CA THR A 323 28.27 15.01 7.35
C THR A 323 27.29 15.79 8.24
N THR A 324 27.05 15.28 9.45
CA THR A 324 26.58 16.06 10.60
C THR A 324 27.58 15.82 11.74
N PRO A 325 27.81 16.79 12.64
CA PRO A 325 28.79 16.64 13.72
C PRO A 325 28.47 15.40 14.56
N SER A 326 29.49 14.55 14.73
CA SER A 326 29.40 13.26 15.41
C SER A 326 29.93 13.40 16.83
N PRO A 327 29.29 12.76 17.83
CA PRO A 327 29.87 12.65 19.16
C PRO A 327 31.22 11.91 19.11
N THR A 328 32.10 12.21 20.08
CA THR A 328 33.43 11.57 20.17
C THR A 328 33.38 10.18 20.81
N LYS A 329 32.30 9.85 21.53
CA LYS A 329 32.04 8.53 22.10
C LYS A 329 30.74 7.93 21.58
N ASP A 330 30.78 6.65 21.24
CA ASP A 330 29.58 5.88 20.90
C ASP A 330 28.74 5.57 22.15
N SER A 331 27.42 5.70 22.03
CA SER A 331 26.47 5.30 23.07
C SER A 331 26.48 3.77 23.28
N THR A 332 26.43 3.32 24.53
CA THR A 332 26.59 1.88 24.87
C THR A 332 25.27 1.17 25.18
N VAL A 333 24.23 1.89 25.64
CA VAL A 333 22.96 1.28 26.08
C VAL A 333 21.94 1.31 24.95
N LYS A 334 21.38 0.16 24.61
CA LYS A 334 20.32 0.05 23.59
C LYS A 334 19.00 0.63 24.13
N GLU A 335 18.20 1.19 23.23
CA GLU A 335 16.85 1.68 23.52
C GLU A 335 15.92 0.50 23.86
N ASP A 336 15.50 0.40 25.12
CA ASP A 336 14.56 -0.61 25.59
C ASP A 336 13.12 -0.24 25.21
N ARG A 337 12.78 -0.38 23.93
CA ARG A 337 11.42 -0.16 23.43
C ARG A 337 10.56 -1.38 23.71
N LEU A 338 9.50 -1.20 24.49
CA LEU A 338 8.52 -2.25 24.76
C LEU A 338 7.54 -2.38 23.59
N TYR A 339 7.16 -1.26 22.98
CA TYR A 339 6.17 -1.23 21.91
C TYR A 339 6.59 -0.35 20.73
N PRO A 340 6.32 -0.78 19.49
CA PRO A 340 6.49 0.09 18.32
C PRO A 340 5.45 1.21 18.31
N VAL A 341 5.83 2.37 17.78
CA VAL A 341 4.94 3.53 17.73
C VAL A 341 4.11 3.53 16.45
N SER A 342 2.78 3.43 16.60
CA SER A 342 1.84 3.45 15.48
C SER A 342 1.30 4.86 15.18
N PRO A 343 0.96 5.17 13.91
CA PRO A 343 0.62 6.53 13.48
C PRO A 343 -0.60 7.11 14.22
N PRO A 344 -0.66 8.42 14.48
CA PRO A 344 -1.81 9.02 15.18
C PRO A 344 -3.11 8.75 14.43
N GLY A 345 -4.17 8.41 15.16
CA GLY A 345 -5.48 8.03 14.60
C GLY A 345 -5.64 6.52 14.36
N SER A 346 -4.61 5.70 14.63
CA SER A 346 -4.72 4.25 14.59
C SER A 346 -5.40 3.63 15.83
N ALA A 347 -5.64 4.43 16.88
CA ALA A 347 -6.21 4.09 18.18
C ALA A 347 -5.39 3.08 19.03
N GLY A 348 -4.52 2.29 18.41
CA GLY A 348 -3.67 1.32 19.09
C GLY A 348 -3.07 0.31 18.13
N ILE A 349 -2.07 -0.43 18.60
CA ILE A 349 -1.26 -1.33 17.76
C ILE A 349 -2.10 -2.50 17.23
N SER A 350 -2.89 -3.15 18.09
CA SER A 350 -3.72 -4.31 17.71
C SER A 350 -4.83 -3.94 16.70
N ILE A 351 -5.46 -2.78 16.91
CA ILE A 351 -6.49 -2.21 16.03
C ILE A 351 -5.87 -1.83 14.68
N PHE A 352 -4.69 -1.22 14.70
CA PHE A 352 -3.96 -0.87 13.49
C PHE A 352 -3.61 -2.10 12.66
N THR A 353 -3.00 -3.11 13.30
CA THR A 353 -2.52 -4.32 12.62
C THR A 353 -3.65 -5.16 12.03
N SER A 354 -4.85 -5.13 12.62
CA SER A 354 -6.04 -5.80 12.09
C SER A 354 -6.75 -5.06 10.95
N ARG A 355 -6.41 -3.80 10.66
CA ARG A 355 -7.09 -2.97 9.65
C ARG A 355 -6.20 -2.51 8.50
N CYS A 356 -4.88 -2.44 8.72
CA CYS A 356 -3.93 -1.92 7.76
C CYS A 356 -3.52 -2.96 6.72
N THR A 357 -3.77 -2.68 5.44
CA THR A 357 -3.37 -3.55 4.31
C THR A 357 -1.98 -3.24 3.75
N ALA A 358 -1.18 -2.40 4.45
CA ALA A 358 0.13 -1.94 3.99
C ALA A 358 0.14 -1.40 2.53
N CYS A 359 -0.86 -0.59 2.18
CA CYS A 359 -0.96 0.00 0.83
C CYS A 359 0.07 1.11 0.55
N THR A 360 0.87 1.51 1.54
CA THR A 360 1.95 2.54 1.48
C THR A 360 1.53 3.96 1.12
N LEU A 361 0.23 4.24 0.98
CA LEU A 361 -0.25 5.59 0.64
C LEU A 361 0.09 6.64 1.73
N CYS A 362 -0.07 6.28 3.01
CA CYS A 362 0.28 7.16 4.13
C CYS A 362 1.79 7.37 4.29
N VAL A 363 2.60 6.37 3.93
CA VAL A 363 4.07 6.47 3.92
C VAL A 363 4.50 7.53 2.89
N ASN A 364 3.95 7.46 1.68
CA ASN A 364 4.20 8.44 0.63
C ASN A 364 3.69 9.85 0.98
N ALA A 365 2.50 9.96 1.59
CA ALA A 365 1.91 11.25 1.95
C ALA A 365 2.62 11.96 3.12
N CYS A 366 3.55 11.29 3.81
CA CYS A 366 4.21 11.81 5.00
C CYS A 366 5.32 12.81 4.63
N PRO A 367 5.20 14.11 4.98
CA PRO A 367 6.20 15.11 4.58
C PRO A 367 7.55 14.94 5.27
N THR A 368 7.56 14.40 6.50
CA THR A 368 8.79 14.21 7.29
C THR A 368 9.46 12.85 7.04
N ASN A 369 8.80 11.95 6.30
CA ASN A 369 9.22 10.57 6.09
C ASN A 369 9.43 9.78 7.40
N VAL A 370 8.73 10.15 8.49
CA VAL A 370 8.78 9.40 9.75
C VAL A 370 8.11 8.03 9.63
N LEU A 371 7.15 7.89 8.72
CA LEU A 371 6.50 6.60 8.47
C LEU A 371 7.39 5.72 7.61
N GLN A 372 7.84 4.62 8.18
CA GLN A 372 8.67 3.62 7.53
C GLN A 372 7.97 2.25 7.58
N PRO A 373 8.14 1.38 6.58
CA PRO A 373 7.57 0.04 6.60
C PRO A 373 8.25 -0.80 7.68
N SER A 374 7.46 -1.48 8.50
CA SER A 374 7.95 -2.44 9.48
C SER A 374 8.48 -3.71 8.81
N VAL A 375 9.45 -4.34 9.47
CA VAL A 375 10.00 -5.65 9.11
C VAL A 375 9.58 -6.69 10.15
N SER A 376 9.75 -6.40 11.43
CA SER A 376 9.48 -7.34 12.53
C SER A 376 8.82 -6.71 13.75
N GLU A 377 8.67 -5.38 13.77
CA GLU A 377 8.30 -4.61 14.95
C GLU A 377 6.85 -4.88 15.41
N TYR A 378 5.93 -5.08 14.45
CA TYR A 378 4.55 -5.51 14.74
C TYR A 378 4.38 -7.05 14.72
N GLY A 379 5.48 -7.80 14.74
CA GLY A 379 5.49 -9.24 14.53
C GLY A 379 5.10 -9.65 13.10
N PHE A 380 4.89 -10.96 12.89
CA PHE A 380 4.59 -11.51 11.55
C PHE A 380 3.30 -10.96 10.93
N ALA A 381 2.29 -10.65 11.76
CA ALA A 381 1.00 -10.15 11.32
C ALA A 381 1.08 -8.72 10.74
N GLY A 382 2.07 -7.94 11.16
CA GLY A 382 2.20 -6.54 10.79
C GLY A 382 3.39 -6.23 9.87
N ILE A 383 3.92 -7.22 9.14
CA ILE A 383 5.00 -7.02 8.17
C ILE A 383 4.58 -5.98 7.10
N MET A 384 5.47 -5.04 6.80
CA MET A 384 5.28 -3.91 5.87
C MET A 384 4.23 -2.87 6.29
N GLN A 385 3.61 -3.02 7.46
CA GLN A 385 2.72 -1.98 7.97
C GLN A 385 3.54 -0.74 8.39
N PRO A 386 3.02 0.48 8.24
CA PRO A 386 3.76 1.68 8.63
C PRO A 386 4.03 1.72 10.14
N ARG A 387 5.29 1.84 10.53
CA ARG A 387 5.72 2.24 11.87
C ARG A 387 6.28 3.67 11.84
N MET A 388 6.24 4.37 12.96
CA MET A 388 7.02 5.59 13.10
C MET A 388 8.47 5.24 13.44
N ASP A 389 9.38 5.76 12.63
CA ASP A 389 10.81 5.62 12.79
C ASP A 389 11.44 6.98 13.03
N PHE A 390 11.78 7.25 14.29
CA PHE A 390 12.28 8.56 14.70
C PHE A 390 13.77 8.78 14.42
N HIS A 391 14.45 7.75 13.89
CA HIS A 391 15.76 7.90 13.27
C HIS A 391 15.66 8.58 11.90
N SER A 392 14.60 8.28 11.15
CA SER A 392 14.36 8.78 9.81
C SER A 392 13.69 10.16 9.79
N GLY A 393 12.82 10.47 10.76
CA GLY A 393 12.12 11.75 10.84
C GLY A 393 11.33 11.92 12.14
N PHE A 394 10.36 12.82 12.18
CA PHE A 394 9.46 12.98 13.34
C PHE A 394 8.02 13.26 12.91
N CYS A 395 7.05 13.07 13.80
CA CYS A 395 5.66 13.40 13.52
C CYS A 395 5.45 14.91 13.70
N ASN A 396 5.23 15.64 12.60
CA ASN A 396 5.00 17.09 12.66
C ASN A 396 3.70 17.39 13.43
N TYR A 397 3.74 18.30 14.40
CA TYR A 397 2.62 18.65 15.29
C TYR A 397 1.35 19.05 14.51
N ASP A 398 1.47 19.98 13.55
CA ASP A 398 0.34 20.57 12.81
C ASP A 398 0.01 19.85 11.47
N CYS A 399 0.11 18.51 11.42
CA CYS A 399 -0.06 17.74 10.18
C CYS A 399 -1.05 16.57 10.29
N THR A 400 -2.13 16.52 9.50
CA THR A 400 -3.12 15.42 9.53
C THR A 400 -3.10 14.51 8.29
N ARG A 401 -2.16 14.71 7.37
CA ARG A 401 -2.19 14.12 6.02
C ARG A 401 -2.35 12.59 6.00
N CYS A 402 -1.64 11.87 6.87
CA CYS A 402 -1.74 10.40 6.93
C CYS A 402 -3.15 9.91 7.32
N THR A 403 -3.88 10.71 8.10
CA THR A 403 -5.25 10.44 8.55
C THR A 403 -6.27 10.70 7.43
N ASP A 404 -5.97 11.64 6.55
CA ASP A 404 -6.84 12.02 5.42
C ASP A 404 -6.75 11.04 4.24
N VAL A 405 -5.57 10.46 4.02
CA VAL A 405 -5.34 9.56 2.86
C VAL A 405 -5.68 8.10 3.12
N CYS A 406 -5.88 7.66 4.38
CA CYS A 406 -6.05 6.24 4.70
C CYS A 406 -7.37 5.65 4.13
N PRO A 407 -7.30 4.70 3.16
CA PRO A 407 -8.51 4.25 2.49
C PRO A 407 -9.23 3.13 3.26
N THR A 408 -8.55 2.42 4.16
CA THR A 408 -9.11 1.30 4.93
C THR A 408 -9.74 1.73 6.25
N GLY A 409 -9.47 2.97 6.71
CA GLY A 409 -9.84 3.41 8.06
C GLY A 409 -8.97 2.80 9.17
N ALA A 410 -7.79 2.26 8.82
CA ALA A 410 -6.78 1.85 9.80
C ALA A 410 -6.18 3.05 10.54
N ILE A 411 -6.15 4.21 9.88
CA ILE A 411 -5.88 5.51 10.48
C ILE A 411 -7.17 6.31 10.29
N MET A 412 -7.82 6.68 11.39
CA MET A 412 -9.05 7.45 11.37
C MET A 412 -8.74 8.93 11.13
N PRO A 413 -9.59 9.65 10.39
CA PRO A 413 -9.41 11.09 10.17
C PRO A 413 -9.45 11.82 11.52
N LEU A 414 -8.45 12.63 11.79
CA LEU A 414 -8.36 13.45 13.00
C LEU A 414 -8.36 14.93 12.64
N MET A 415 -9.08 15.72 13.43
CA MET A 415 -8.89 17.17 13.42
C MET A 415 -7.53 17.52 14.03
N ILE A 416 -6.95 18.66 13.62
CA ILE A 416 -5.63 19.10 14.13
C ILE A 416 -5.63 19.17 15.65
N GLU A 417 -6.67 19.76 16.27
CA GLU A 417 -6.78 19.86 17.73
C GLU A 417 -6.85 18.49 18.43
N ALA A 418 -7.57 17.53 17.84
CA ALA A 418 -7.62 16.16 18.37
C ALA A 418 -6.26 15.47 18.25
N LYS A 419 -5.56 15.69 17.13
CA LYS A 419 -4.22 15.14 16.90
C LYS A 419 -3.22 15.67 17.92
N LYS A 420 -3.27 16.96 18.23
CA LYS A 420 -2.39 17.62 19.22
C LYS A 420 -2.52 17.04 20.62
N LEU A 421 -3.61 16.34 20.91
CA LEU A 421 -3.87 15.67 22.18
C LEU A 421 -3.83 14.15 22.08
N THR A 422 -3.57 13.57 20.90
CA THR A 422 -3.47 12.13 20.73
C THR A 422 -2.07 11.67 21.15
N GLN A 423 -1.98 10.97 22.28
CA GLN A 423 -0.75 10.39 22.77
C GLN A 423 -0.54 9.00 22.15
N ILE A 424 0.42 8.94 21.21
CA ILE A 424 0.81 7.72 20.49
C ILE A 424 1.92 6.94 21.22
N GLY A 425 2.60 7.59 22.17
CA GLY A 425 3.72 7.07 22.94
C GLY A 425 4.26 8.11 23.90
N LYS A 426 5.25 7.73 24.71
CA LYS A 426 5.91 8.59 25.70
C LYS A 426 7.41 8.63 25.45
N ALA A 427 8.02 9.77 25.72
CA ALA A 427 9.47 9.92 25.56
C ALA A 427 10.18 9.44 26.82
N VAL A 428 11.06 8.47 26.68
CA VAL A 428 11.86 7.88 27.74
C VAL A 428 13.28 8.44 27.62
N PHE A 429 13.79 8.99 28.72
CA PHE A 429 15.14 9.52 28.79
C PHE A 429 16.09 8.51 29.46
N ASN A 430 17.19 8.19 28.77
CA ASN A 430 18.29 7.38 29.28
C ASN A 430 19.53 8.25 29.49
N LYS A 431 19.84 8.49 30.77
CA LYS A 431 20.97 9.31 31.20
C LYS A 431 22.32 8.79 30.71
N GLU A 432 22.53 7.48 30.64
CA GLU A 432 23.82 6.86 30.30
C GLU A 432 24.25 7.15 28.87
N ASN A 433 23.30 7.45 27.98
CA ASN A 433 23.60 7.79 26.59
C ASN A 433 23.75 9.30 26.36
N CYS A 434 23.38 10.14 27.35
CA CYS A 434 23.29 11.59 27.16
C CYS A 434 24.67 12.26 27.10
N ILE A 435 24.92 13.10 26.09
CA ILE A 435 26.17 13.83 25.91
C ILE A 435 26.49 14.78 27.08
N VAL A 436 25.45 15.29 27.76
CA VAL A 436 25.59 16.11 28.98
C VAL A 436 26.23 15.29 30.10
N HIS A 437 25.90 14.00 30.20
CA HIS A 437 26.46 13.09 31.19
C HIS A 437 27.80 12.50 30.75
N THR A 438 27.90 12.00 29.52
CA THR A 438 29.06 11.25 29.03
C THR A 438 30.25 12.11 28.63
N GLU A 439 29.98 13.31 28.11
CA GLU A 439 30.98 14.27 27.60
C GLU A 439 30.93 15.63 28.32
N LYS A 440 30.07 15.81 29.33
CA LYS A 440 29.94 17.05 30.12
C LYS A 440 29.71 18.32 29.27
N THR A 441 29.05 18.16 28.14
CA THR A 441 28.77 19.25 27.19
C THR A 441 27.35 19.75 27.35
N ALA A 442 27.14 21.06 27.41
CA ALA A 442 25.80 21.65 27.49
C ALA A 442 25.01 21.38 26.20
N CYS A 443 23.86 20.71 26.30
CA CYS A 443 23.01 20.37 25.16
C CYS A 443 21.52 20.45 25.56
N GLY A 444 20.72 21.23 24.82
CA GLY A 444 19.29 21.43 25.04
C GLY A 444 18.39 21.00 23.88
N ALA A 445 18.94 20.35 22.85
CA ALA A 445 18.26 20.11 21.57
C ALA A 445 16.88 19.42 21.73
N CYS A 446 16.77 18.46 22.64
CA CYS A 446 15.52 17.73 22.87
C CYS A 446 14.39 18.61 23.43
N SER A 447 14.70 19.60 24.26
CA SER A 447 13.74 20.56 24.84
C SER A 447 13.36 21.64 23.83
N GLU A 448 14.34 22.15 23.08
CA GLU A 448 14.12 23.18 22.05
C GLU A 448 13.20 22.68 20.93
N HIS A 449 13.38 21.43 20.49
CA HIS A 449 12.56 20.82 19.45
C HIS A 449 11.23 20.25 19.96
N CYS A 450 10.95 20.28 21.27
CA CYS A 450 9.70 19.76 21.82
C CYS A 450 8.53 20.74 21.59
N PRO A 451 7.53 20.41 20.74
CA PRO A 451 6.43 21.33 20.44
C PRO A 451 5.46 21.49 21.61
N THR A 452 5.29 20.44 22.43
CA THR A 452 4.38 20.46 23.60
C THR A 452 5.07 20.93 24.88
N LYS A 453 6.38 21.20 24.85
CA LYS A 453 7.21 21.47 26.03
C LYS A 453 7.15 20.38 27.11
N ALA A 454 6.79 19.15 26.72
CA ALA A 454 6.85 17.99 27.60
C ALA A 454 8.28 17.67 28.05
N CYS A 455 9.25 17.82 27.14
CA CYS A 455 10.67 17.74 27.46
C CYS A 455 11.17 19.14 27.85
N HIS A 456 11.66 19.29 29.08
CA HIS A 456 12.18 20.55 29.61
C HIS A 456 13.51 20.29 30.34
N MET A 457 14.32 21.33 30.51
CA MET A 457 15.68 21.20 31.05
C MET A 457 15.68 21.53 32.54
N VAL A 458 16.26 20.64 33.37
CA VAL A 458 16.40 20.83 34.81
C VAL A 458 17.87 20.92 35.23
N PRO A 459 18.18 21.66 36.32
CA PRO A 459 19.52 21.73 36.90
C PRO A 459 20.16 20.36 37.11
N TYR A 460 21.37 20.20 36.59
CA TYR A 460 22.24 19.04 36.75
C TYR A 460 23.59 19.46 37.34
N GLU A 461 24.56 18.55 37.40
CA GLU A 461 25.91 18.78 37.96
C GLU A 461 26.56 20.08 37.44
N GLY A 462 26.91 20.97 38.38
CA GLY A 462 27.52 22.26 38.08
C GLY A 462 26.54 23.22 37.39
N ASN A 463 26.94 23.75 36.23
CA ASN A 463 26.12 24.64 35.40
C ASN A 463 25.41 23.90 34.25
N LEU A 464 25.43 22.56 34.25
CA LEU A 464 24.80 21.76 33.21
C LEU A 464 23.31 21.56 33.50
N LEU A 465 22.54 21.38 32.44
CA LEU A 465 21.12 21.04 32.52
C LEU A 465 20.88 19.69 31.83
N ILE A 466 19.96 18.90 32.36
CA ILE A 466 19.58 17.60 31.78
C ILE A 466 18.08 17.59 31.47
N PRO A 467 17.61 16.89 30.42
CA PRO A 467 16.18 16.85 30.12
C PRO A 467 15.40 15.99 31.09
N GLU A 468 14.19 16.46 31.42
CA GLU A 468 13.15 15.72 32.12
C GLU A 468 11.85 15.77 31.30
N VAL A 469 11.13 14.65 31.24
CA VAL A 469 9.93 14.50 30.41
C VAL A 469 8.68 14.43 31.30
N LYS A 470 7.70 15.31 31.02
CA LYS A 470 6.35 15.25 31.61
C LYS A 470 5.44 14.39 30.73
N ASP A 471 5.12 13.20 31.21
CA ASP A 471 4.33 12.20 30.48
C ASP A 471 2.91 12.68 30.13
N GLU A 472 2.29 13.49 30.99
CA GLU A 472 0.90 13.94 30.82
C GLU A 472 0.69 14.79 29.57
N ILE A 473 1.69 15.59 29.19
CA ILE A 473 1.65 16.50 28.02
C ILE A 473 2.50 15.99 26.85
N CYS A 474 3.20 14.88 27.02
CA CYS A 474 3.94 14.24 25.94
C CYS A 474 2.96 13.56 25.00
N ILE A 475 3.08 13.80 23.70
CA ILE A 475 2.26 13.10 22.69
C ILE A 475 3.03 11.99 21.96
N GLY A 476 4.33 11.83 22.20
CA GLY A 476 5.15 10.84 21.51
C GLY A 476 5.49 11.18 20.06
N CYS A 477 5.58 12.47 19.70
CA CYS A 477 5.86 12.90 18.33
C CYS A 477 7.29 12.58 17.82
N GLY A 478 8.21 12.28 18.74
CA GLY A 478 9.60 11.90 18.45
C GLY A 478 10.51 13.01 17.94
N ALA A 479 10.07 14.29 17.98
CA ALA A 479 10.93 15.42 17.62
C ALA A 479 12.20 15.49 18.49
N CYS A 480 12.08 15.19 19.79
CA CYS A 480 13.19 15.12 20.72
C CYS A 480 14.18 13.98 20.41
N GLU A 481 13.68 12.82 19.97
CA GLU A 481 14.49 11.67 19.59
C GLU A 481 15.26 11.96 18.28
N TYR A 482 14.57 12.53 17.29
CA TYR A 482 15.18 12.88 16.01
C TYR A 482 16.29 13.93 16.15
N ALA A 483 16.08 14.92 17.02
CA ALA A 483 17.05 15.99 17.31
C ALA A 483 18.24 15.53 18.15
N CYS A 484 18.15 14.36 18.83
CA CYS A 484 19.22 13.87 19.68
C CYS A 484 20.50 13.60 18.87
N PRO A 485 21.67 14.17 19.25
CA PRO A 485 22.91 13.96 18.50
C PRO A 485 23.57 12.60 18.76
N THR A 486 23.18 11.89 19.82
CA THR A 486 23.85 10.67 20.27
C THR A 486 23.61 9.53 19.29
N ARG A 487 24.65 8.74 19.03
CA ARG A 487 24.64 7.59 18.12
C ARG A 487 25.48 6.45 18.69
N PRO A 488 25.22 5.18 18.33
CA PRO A 488 24.09 4.71 17.51
C PRO A 488 22.73 4.75 18.20
N TYR A 489 22.68 4.81 19.54
CA TYR A 489 21.46 4.84 20.34
C TYR A 489 21.18 6.25 20.86
N ARG A 490 19.90 6.62 20.85
CA ARG A 490 19.46 7.94 21.31
C ARG A 490 19.40 7.98 22.83
N ALA A 491 19.79 9.13 23.40
CA ALA A 491 19.65 9.38 24.84
C ALA A 491 18.20 9.62 25.26
N ILE A 492 17.35 10.06 24.31
CA ILE A 492 15.91 10.17 24.50
C ILE A 492 15.24 9.48 23.33
N PHE A 493 14.31 8.56 23.61
CA PHE A 493 13.60 7.81 22.59
C PHE A 493 12.12 7.69 22.95
N VAL A 494 11.25 7.48 21.97
CA VAL A 494 9.81 7.30 22.22
C VAL A 494 9.47 5.83 22.32
N ASP A 495 8.84 5.43 23.42
CA ASP A 495 8.19 4.14 23.56
C ASP A 495 6.70 4.26 23.22
N GLY A 496 6.18 3.32 22.44
CA GLY A 496 4.81 3.39 21.93
C GLY A 496 3.78 3.03 23.00
N ASN A 497 2.59 3.63 22.94
CA ASN A 497 1.49 3.14 23.75
C ASN A 497 0.76 2.00 23.00
N PRO A 498 0.44 0.87 23.64
CA PRO A 498 -0.29 -0.22 23.00
C PRO A 498 -1.70 0.21 22.56
N LEU A 499 -2.33 1.09 23.33
CA LEU A 499 -3.54 1.83 22.99
C LEU A 499 -3.22 3.32 23.07
N HIS A 500 -3.71 4.11 22.12
CA HIS A 500 -3.49 5.55 22.14
C HIS A 500 -4.29 6.18 23.29
N GLU A 501 -3.64 7.11 23.97
CA GLU A 501 -4.21 7.84 25.11
C GLU A 501 -4.48 9.30 24.72
N ALA A 502 -5.15 10.04 25.58
CA ALA A 502 -5.33 11.49 25.43
C ALA A 502 -4.35 12.22 26.35
N ALA A 503 -3.46 13.02 25.78
CA ALA A 503 -2.58 13.91 26.53
C ALA A 503 -3.35 15.12 27.07
N SER A 504 -2.90 15.64 28.21
CA SER A 504 -3.33 16.92 28.76
C SER A 504 -2.91 18.06 27.85
N LYS A 505 -3.69 19.16 27.88
CA LYS A 505 -3.29 20.39 27.18
C LYS A 505 -2.07 20.99 27.89
N PRO A 506 -1.02 21.41 27.16
CA PRO A 506 0.09 22.12 27.77
C PRO A 506 -0.42 23.45 28.36
N GLU A 507 0.09 23.79 29.54
CA GLU A 507 -0.17 25.09 30.17
C GLU A 507 0.42 26.19 29.28
N THR A 508 -0.39 27.17 28.91
CA THR A 508 0.05 28.28 28.07
C THR A 508 0.52 29.39 29.01
N GLU A 509 1.82 29.52 29.21
CA GLU A 509 2.36 30.71 29.87
C GLU A 509 2.17 31.90 28.91
N GLU A 510 1.42 32.92 29.35
CA GLU A 510 1.35 34.19 28.63
C GLU A 510 2.77 34.77 28.60
N LEU A 511 3.32 34.94 27.39
CA LEU A 511 4.59 35.63 27.19
C LEU A 511 4.48 37.02 27.83
N GLN A 512 5.20 37.24 28.93
CA GLN A 512 5.33 38.56 29.53
C GLN A 512 5.82 39.52 28.44
N ALA A 513 5.11 40.64 28.27
CA ALA A 513 5.47 41.66 27.30
C ALA A 513 6.93 42.08 27.53
N VAL A 514 7.80 41.77 26.57
CA VAL A 514 9.18 42.25 26.59
C VAL A 514 9.11 43.77 26.56
N PRO A 515 9.69 44.50 27.54
CA PRO A 515 9.74 45.96 27.50
C PRO A 515 10.33 46.41 26.17
N SER A 516 9.68 47.36 25.50
CA SER A 516 10.00 47.83 24.15
C SER A 516 11.33 48.58 24.02
N GLU A 517 12.15 48.61 25.07
CA GLU A 517 13.46 49.28 25.07
C GLU A 517 14.56 48.22 25.08
N PHE A 518 14.89 47.75 23.88
CA PHE A 518 16.19 47.17 23.61
C PHE A 518 17.21 48.32 23.56
N PRO A 519 18.18 48.41 24.48
CA PRO A 519 19.14 49.50 24.49
C PRO A 519 20.17 49.26 23.39
N PHE A 520 19.98 49.93 22.25
CA PHE A 520 21.03 50.15 21.25
C PHE A 520 21.69 51.50 21.50
#